data_AF-A0A926CLN0-F1
#
_entry.id   AF-A0A926CLN0-F1
#
_cell.length_a   1.000
_cell.length_b   1.000
_cell.length_c   1.000
_cell.angle_alpha   90.00
_cell.angle_beta   90.00
_cell.angle_gamma   90.00
#
_symmetry.space_group_name_H-M   'P 1'
#
loop_
_entity.id
_entity.type
_entity.pdbx_description
1 polymer ?
#
loop_
_entity_poly.entity_id
_entity_poly.type
_entity_poly.pdbx_seq_one_letter_code
_entity_poly.pdbx_strand_id
1 'polypeptide(L)'
;MKHPSETDLALLAGGDLGWVERWQIGRHLKGCDSCRNTFAGLQNASQELASEMSELPAGLRWERLATEMSANIRVGIEAGECVAPVRQAAARWDWRAAAIMATTSAVVIGAWFLNPAPHPVEHAMRSAKVEIRTTAAGLELNENGNAMVLMSGSGRQSQRAIITSAPGNLRARYVDADTGQITINNVYSE
;
A
#
# COMPACT_ATOMS: atom_id res chain seq x y z
N MET A 1 0.55 49.51 12.13
CA MET A 1 1.37 49.00 11.01
C MET A 1 1.35 47.48 11.09
N LYS A 2 1.34 46.78 9.95
CA LYS A 2 1.37 45.31 9.91
C LYS A 2 2.78 44.83 10.27
N HIS A 3 2.90 43.75 11.03
CA HIS A 3 4.19 43.11 11.29
C HIS A 3 4.71 42.45 9.99
N PRO A 4 6.02 42.51 9.71
CA PRO A 4 6.66 41.71 8.66
C PRO A 4 6.40 40.23 8.87
N SER A 5 6.39 39.45 7.78
CA SER A 5 6.31 38.00 7.92
C SER A 5 7.62 37.45 8.52
N GLU A 6 7.55 36.28 9.14
CA GLU A 6 8.74 35.60 9.66
C GLU A 6 9.74 35.29 8.55
N THR A 7 9.25 34.94 7.35
CA THR A 7 10.08 34.74 6.16
C THR A 7 10.86 36.00 5.79
N ASP A 8 10.24 37.17 5.84
CA ASP A 8 10.94 38.43 5.53
C ASP A 8 12.01 38.75 6.58
N LEU A 9 11.76 38.43 7.86
CA LEU A 9 12.76 38.58 8.92
C LEU A 9 13.92 37.60 8.76
N ALA A 10 13.65 36.37 8.32
CA ALA A 10 14.68 35.38 8.01
C ALA A 10 15.54 35.79 6.81
N LEU A 11 14.91 36.24 5.71
CA LEU A 11 15.61 36.78 4.54
C LEU A 11 16.42 38.04 4.88
N LEU A 12 15.90 38.87 5.78
CA LEU A 12 16.66 40.02 6.30
C LEU A 12 17.88 39.56 7.11
N ALA A 13 17.75 38.52 7.93
CA ALA A 13 18.83 37.99 8.75
C ALA A 13 19.93 37.33 7.90
N GLY A 14 19.54 36.61 6.84
CA GLY A 14 20.46 36.01 5.86
C GLY A 14 21.07 37.01 4.86
N GLY A 15 20.49 38.21 4.74
CA GLY A 15 20.95 39.23 3.79
C GLY A 15 20.36 39.12 2.39
N ASP A 16 19.42 38.21 2.15
CA ASP A 16 18.81 37.91 0.85
C ASP A 16 17.65 38.85 0.47
N LEU A 17 17.26 39.73 1.38
CA LEU A 17 16.16 40.68 1.15
C LEU A 17 16.55 41.81 0.17
N GLY A 18 15.61 42.27 -0.65
CA GLY A 18 15.82 43.41 -1.55
C GLY A 18 16.09 44.72 -0.80
N TRP A 19 16.73 45.68 -1.47
CA TRP A 19 17.18 46.92 -0.80
C TRP A 19 16.02 47.75 -0.21
N VAL A 20 14.86 47.79 -0.88
CA VAL A 20 13.68 48.55 -0.44
C VAL A 20 13.10 47.91 0.81
N GLU A 21 12.87 46.60 0.75
CA GLU A 21 12.26 45.84 1.84
C GLU A 21 13.17 45.87 3.06
N ARG A 22 14.50 45.80 2.86
CA ARG A 22 15.50 45.90 3.94
C ARG A 22 15.37 47.22 4.68
N TRP A 23 15.21 48.32 3.96
CA TRP A 23 15.02 49.63 4.57
C TRP A 23 13.69 49.73 5.32
N GLN A 24 12.59 49.25 4.71
CA GLN A 24 11.26 49.30 5.32
C GLN A 24 11.19 48.47 6.61
N ILE A 25 11.66 47.23 6.57
CA ILE A 25 11.69 46.34 7.73
C ILE A 25 12.70 46.85 8.76
N GLY A 26 13.87 47.34 8.34
CA GLY A 26 14.84 47.97 9.24
C GLY A 26 14.25 49.17 9.99
N ARG A 27 13.39 49.97 9.36
CA ARG A 27 12.64 51.04 10.03
C ARG A 27 11.61 50.49 11.01
N HIS A 28 10.90 49.42 10.66
CA HIS A 28 9.95 48.75 11.56
C HIS A 28 10.64 48.19 12.82
N LEU A 29 11.78 47.52 12.66
CA LEU A 29 12.57 46.93 13.74
C LEU A 29 12.99 47.98 14.78
N LYS A 30 13.18 49.26 14.40
CA LYS A 30 13.48 50.32 15.37
C LYS A 30 12.36 50.54 16.37
N GLY A 31 11.10 50.34 15.99
CA GLY A 31 9.93 50.64 16.81
C GLY A 31 9.12 49.43 17.27
N CYS A 32 9.56 48.19 17.01
CA CYS A 32 8.86 46.98 17.40
C CYS A 32 9.80 45.95 18.02
N ASP A 33 9.66 45.73 19.33
CA ASP A 33 10.52 44.81 20.07
C ASP A 33 10.22 43.34 19.78
N SER A 34 8.97 42.99 19.48
CA SER A 34 8.61 41.63 19.07
C SER A 34 9.38 41.20 17.81
N CYS A 35 9.31 41.99 16.74
CA CYS A 35 10.05 41.69 15.51
C CYS A 35 11.57 41.78 15.69
N ARG A 36 12.05 42.65 16.59
CA ARG A 36 13.47 42.74 16.95
C ARG A 36 13.97 41.46 17.63
N ASN A 37 13.20 40.91 18.55
CA ASN A 37 13.54 39.67 19.24
C ASN A 37 13.55 38.48 18.29
N THR A 38 12.56 38.38 17.39
CA THR A 38 12.55 37.34 16.35
C THR A 38 13.75 37.46 15.43
N PHE A 39 14.05 38.67 14.95
CA PHE A 39 15.22 38.92 14.10
C PHE A 39 16.55 38.59 14.80
N ALA A 40 16.70 38.99 16.06
CA ALA A 40 17.89 38.67 16.86
C ALA A 40 18.04 37.16 17.10
N GLY A 41 16.94 36.45 17.36
CA GLY A 41 16.95 34.98 17.48
C GLY A 41 17.42 34.30 16.20
N LEU A 42 16.90 34.73 15.04
CA LEU A 42 17.31 34.21 13.73
C LEU A 42 18.79 34.51 13.43
N GLN A 43 19.25 35.71 13.76
CA GLN A 43 20.65 36.10 13.57
C GLN A 43 21.59 35.28 14.48
N ASN A 44 21.21 35.05 15.73
CA ASN A 44 21.98 34.22 16.66
C ASN A 44 22.06 32.77 16.18
N ALA A 45 20.94 32.16 15.79
CA ALA A 45 20.92 30.81 15.26
C ALA A 45 21.80 30.67 14.00
N SER A 46 21.79 31.68 13.13
CA SER A 46 22.64 31.71 11.94
C SER A 46 24.13 31.80 12.29
N GLN A 47 24.49 32.58 13.32
CA GLN A 47 25.87 32.69 13.81
C GLN A 47 26.35 31.42 14.50
N GLU A 48 25.47 30.76 15.26
CA GLU A 48 25.75 29.47 15.91
C GLU A 48 26.06 28.41 14.84
N LEU A 49 25.20 28.28 13.83
CA LEU A 49 25.45 27.41 12.68
C LEU A 49 26.76 27.74 11.96
N ALA A 50 27.05 29.03 11.71
CA ALA A 50 28.30 29.44 11.09
C ALA A 50 29.53 29.09 11.93
N SER A 51 29.40 29.10 13.26
CA SER A 51 30.47 28.71 14.17
C SER A 51 30.71 27.20 14.17
N GLU A 52 29.66 26.38 14.15
CA GLU A 52 29.76 24.92 14.01
C GLU A 52 30.32 24.55 12.63
N MET A 53 30.00 25.32 11.59
CA MET A 53 30.58 25.12 10.27
C MET A 53 32.11 25.32 10.26
N SER A 54 32.68 26.04 11.23
CA SER A 54 34.15 26.13 11.34
C SER A 54 34.81 24.83 11.80
N GLU A 55 34.05 23.89 12.35
CA GLU A 55 34.52 22.55 12.79
C GLU A 55 34.52 21.51 11.66
N LEU A 56 34.08 21.90 10.47
CA LEU A 56 33.99 21.00 9.33
C LEU A 56 35.38 20.59 8.80
N PRO A 57 35.52 19.39 8.23
CA PRO A 57 36.81 18.88 7.75
C PRO A 57 37.47 19.82 6.75
N ALA A 58 38.75 20.13 6.96
CA ALA A 58 39.55 20.87 5.99
C ALA A 58 39.56 20.13 4.64
N GLY A 59 39.09 20.80 3.58
CA GLY A 59 38.98 20.22 2.22
C GLY A 59 37.59 19.76 1.82
N LEU A 60 36.57 19.94 2.66
CA LEU A 60 35.17 19.74 2.27
C LEU A 60 34.77 20.78 1.21
N ARG A 61 34.51 20.31 -0.01
CA ARG A 61 34.07 21.17 -1.13
C ARG A 61 32.56 21.39 -1.05
N TRP A 62 32.15 22.40 -0.28
CA TRP A 62 30.75 22.76 -0.07
C TRP A 62 29.97 22.96 -1.36
N GLU A 63 30.56 23.65 -2.33
CA GLU A 63 29.93 23.92 -3.62
C GLU A 63 29.67 22.62 -4.39
N ARG A 64 30.62 21.68 -4.34
CA ARG A 64 30.46 20.37 -4.98
C ARG A 64 29.37 19.56 -4.29
N LEU A 65 29.38 19.49 -2.95
CA LEU A 65 28.37 18.76 -2.17
C LEU A 65 26.97 19.35 -2.41
N ALA A 66 26.84 20.68 -2.37
CA ALA A 66 25.59 21.38 -2.64
C ALA A 66 25.08 21.14 -4.07
N THR A 67 25.99 21.10 -5.05
CA THR A 67 25.66 20.77 -6.44
C THR A 67 25.15 19.33 -6.57
N GLU A 68 25.86 18.36 -5.97
CA GLU A 68 25.46 16.95 -5.99
C GLU A 68 24.11 16.73 -5.29
N MET A 69 23.87 17.37 -4.14
CA MET A 69 22.58 17.29 -3.44
C MET A 69 21.44 17.95 -4.22
N SER A 70 21.68 19.12 -4.80
CA SER A 70 20.66 19.82 -5.62
C SER A 70 20.28 19.01 -6.86
N ALA A 71 21.27 18.36 -7.50
CA ALA A 71 21.03 17.46 -8.62
C ALA A 71 20.16 16.27 -8.20
N ASN A 72 20.46 15.64 -7.06
CA ASN A 72 19.68 14.53 -6.54
C ASN A 72 18.23 14.92 -6.21
N ILE A 73 18.01 16.09 -5.59
CA ILE A 73 16.67 16.61 -5.30
C ILE A 73 15.90 16.84 -6.60
N ARG A 74 16.54 17.45 -7.61
CA ARG A 74 15.90 17.72 -8.90
C ARG A 74 15.49 16.44 -9.61
N VAL A 75 16.38 15.44 -9.67
CA VAL A 75 16.06 14.12 -10.24
C VAL A 75 14.92 13.46 -9.47
N GLY A 76 14.90 13.56 -8.14
CA GLY A 76 13.81 13.04 -7.31
C GLY A 76 12.47 13.70 -7.61
N ILE A 77 12.45 15.02 -7.85
CA ILE A 77 11.24 15.75 -8.24
C ILE A 77 10.77 15.33 -9.63
N GLU A 78 11.67 15.29 -10.61
CA GLU A 78 11.35 14.90 -11.99
C GLU A 78 10.86 13.44 -12.05
N ALA A 79 11.48 12.53 -11.29
CA ALA A 79 11.03 11.15 -11.15
C ALA A 79 9.66 11.08 -10.46
N GLY A 80 9.44 11.90 -9.42
CA GLY A 80 8.17 12.03 -8.72
C GLY A 80 7.04 12.51 -9.63
N GLU A 81 7.32 13.44 -10.54
CA GLU A 81 6.36 13.90 -11.57
C GLU A 81 6.08 12.80 -12.60
N CYS A 82 7.09 12.03 -12.98
CA CYS A 82 6.94 10.92 -13.92
C CYS A 82 6.06 9.77 -13.38
N VAL A 83 6.07 9.54 -12.06
CA VAL A 83 5.24 8.52 -11.40
C VAL A 83 4.03 9.11 -10.67
N ALA A 84 3.83 10.43 -10.76
CA ALA A 84 2.70 11.08 -10.12
C ALA A 84 1.42 10.44 -10.67
N PRO A 85 0.54 9.92 -9.79
CA PRO A 85 -0.71 9.36 -10.26
C PRO A 85 -1.45 10.45 -11.01
N VAL A 86 -1.90 10.14 -12.24
CA VAL A 86 -2.77 11.03 -13.00
C VAL A 86 -3.87 11.46 -12.06
N ARG A 87 -3.88 12.75 -11.68
CA ARG A 87 -4.96 13.34 -10.88
C ARG A 87 -6.23 12.95 -11.60
N GLN A 88 -6.98 11.99 -11.04
CA GLN A 88 -8.26 11.62 -11.59
C GLN A 88 -9.08 12.90 -11.55
N ALA A 89 -9.31 13.49 -12.73
CA ALA A 89 -10.15 14.66 -12.85
C ALA A 89 -11.46 14.30 -12.15
N ALA A 90 -11.86 15.10 -11.17
CA ALA A 90 -13.09 14.87 -10.43
C ALA A 90 -14.20 14.55 -11.44
N ALA A 91 -14.75 13.34 -11.35
CA ALA A 91 -15.66 12.81 -12.36
C ALA A 91 -16.80 13.80 -12.54
N ARG A 92 -16.77 14.55 -13.66
CA ARG A 92 -17.87 15.45 -14.00
C ARG A 92 -19.03 14.54 -14.33
N TRP A 93 -20.15 14.75 -13.64
CA TRP A 93 -21.38 14.00 -13.87
C TRP A 93 -21.88 14.31 -15.29
N ASP A 94 -21.39 13.54 -16.25
CA ASP A 94 -21.82 13.61 -17.63
C ASP A 94 -23.19 12.91 -17.74
N TRP A 95 -24.15 13.55 -18.39
CA TRP A 95 -25.48 13.00 -18.69
C TRP A 95 -25.39 11.60 -19.32
N ARG A 96 -24.29 11.32 -20.03
CA ARG A 96 -23.96 10.01 -20.58
C ARG A 96 -23.87 8.91 -19.51
N ALA A 97 -23.28 9.19 -18.35
CA ALA A 97 -23.20 8.23 -17.25
C ALA A 97 -24.58 7.93 -16.68
N ALA A 98 -25.44 8.95 -16.55
CA ALA A 98 -26.83 8.77 -16.14
C ALA A 98 -27.62 7.93 -17.15
N ALA A 99 -27.42 8.16 -18.45
CA ALA A 99 -28.07 7.39 -19.50
C ALA A 99 -27.63 5.90 -19.47
N ILE A 100 -26.33 5.62 -19.32
CA ILE A 100 -25.83 4.24 -19.20
C ILE A 100 -26.42 3.53 -17.98
N MET A 101 -26.44 4.20 -16.83
CA MET A 101 -27.02 3.66 -15.60
C MET A 101 -28.52 3.37 -15.75
N ALA A 102 -29.27 4.28 -16.37
CA ALA A 102 -30.70 4.11 -16.62
C ALA A 102 -30.97 2.93 -17.56
N THR A 103 -30.20 2.82 -18.64
CA THR A 103 -30.35 1.74 -19.63
C THR A 103 -30.03 0.38 -19.02
N THR A 104 -28.95 0.29 -18.25
CA THR A 104 -28.54 -0.94 -17.56
C THR A 104 -29.59 -1.37 -16.53
N SER A 105 -30.12 -0.42 -15.76
CA SER A 105 -31.17 -0.68 -14.77
C SER A 105 -32.46 -1.17 -15.44
N ALA A 106 -32.86 -0.57 -16.57
CA ALA A 106 -34.04 -1.01 -17.32
C ALA A 106 -33.89 -2.44 -17.83
N VAL A 107 -32.70 -2.84 -18.29
CA VAL A 107 -32.42 -4.22 -18.72
C VAL A 107 -32.49 -5.19 -17.54
N VAL A 108 -31.91 -4.85 -16.39
CA VAL A 108 -31.94 -5.72 -15.19
C VAL A 108 -33.36 -5.88 -14.66
N ILE A 109 -34.12 -4.80 -14.55
CA ILE A 109 -35.51 -4.83 -14.10
C ILE A 109 -36.37 -5.59 -15.11
N GLY A 110 -36.18 -5.35 -16.40
CA GLY A 110 -36.86 -6.10 -17.46
C GLY A 110 -36.56 -7.59 -17.39
N ALA A 111 -35.29 -7.97 -17.23
CA ALA A 111 -34.88 -9.36 -17.06
C ALA A 111 -35.47 -9.98 -15.80
N TRP A 112 -35.58 -9.24 -14.69
CA TRP A 112 -36.20 -9.73 -13.47
C TRP A 112 -37.70 -10.00 -13.65
N PHE A 113 -38.43 -9.11 -14.33
CA PHE A 113 -39.86 -9.30 -14.58
C PHE A 113 -40.17 -10.38 -15.63
N LEU A 114 -39.30 -10.52 -16.64
CA LEU A 114 -39.50 -11.46 -17.74
C LEU A 114 -38.95 -12.86 -17.46
N ASN A 115 -38.12 -13.03 -16.43
CA ASN A 115 -37.59 -14.33 -16.04
C ASN A 115 -38.41 -14.90 -14.86
N PRO A 116 -39.37 -15.82 -15.10
CA PRO A 116 -39.98 -16.56 -14.00
C PRO A 116 -38.87 -17.24 -13.22
N ALA A 117 -38.89 -17.10 -11.89
CA ALA A 117 -37.82 -17.56 -11.00
C ALA A 117 -37.28 -18.93 -11.45
N PRO A 118 -35.94 -19.10 -11.56
CA PRO A 118 -35.39 -20.40 -11.90
C PRO A 118 -35.93 -21.39 -10.87
N HIS A 119 -36.68 -22.39 -11.34
CA HIS A 119 -36.97 -23.55 -10.51
C HIS A 119 -35.62 -24.00 -9.93
N PRO A 120 -35.51 -24.26 -8.62
CA PRO A 120 -34.30 -24.83 -8.08
C PRO A 120 -34.07 -26.12 -8.84
N VAL A 121 -33.12 -26.09 -9.77
CA VAL A 121 -32.55 -27.29 -10.35
C VAL A 121 -31.89 -27.94 -9.15
N GLU A 122 -32.59 -28.93 -8.58
CA GLU A 122 -31.93 -29.96 -7.80
C GLU A 122 -30.83 -30.50 -8.69
N HIS A 123 -29.63 -29.98 -8.52
CA HIS A 123 -28.45 -30.74 -8.82
C HIS A 123 -28.56 -31.97 -7.93
N ALA A 124 -29.16 -33.03 -8.46
CA ALA A 124 -28.97 -34.38 -7.99
C ALA A 124 -27.46 -34.61 -8.09
N MET A 125 -26.76 -34.20 -7.02
CA MET A 125 -25.38 -34.50 -6.76
C MET A 125 -25.39 -36.01 -6.60
N ARG A 126 -25.17 -36.69 -7.71
CA ARG A 126 -24.94 -38.13 -7.77
C ARG A 126 -23.70 -38.32 -6.92
N SER A 127 -23.92 -38.63 -5.65
CA SER A 127 -22.87 -38.83 -4.67
C SER A 127 -22.08 -40.03 -5.18
N ALA A 128 -20.99 -39.76 -5.90
CA ALA A 128 -19.97 -40.77 -6.13
C ALA A 128 -19.57 -41.22 -4.73
N LYS A 129 -19.92 -42.45 -4.39
CA LYS A 129 -19.62 -43.03 -3.08
C LYS A 129 -18.12 -43.30 -3.08
N VAL A 130 -17.36 -42.27 -2.76
CA VAL A 130 -15.91 -42.36 -2.55
C VAL A 130 -15.71 -42.91 -1.15
N GLU A 131 -15.35 -44.20 -1.07
CA GLU A 131 -15.12 -44.89 0.20
C GLU A 131 -13.60 -45.00 0.41
N ILE A 132 -13.10 -44.31 1.44
CA ILE A 132 -11.70 -44.39 1.84
C ILE A 132 -11.58 -45.41 2.97
N ARG A 133 -10.85 -46.51 2.75
CA ARG A 133 -10.58 -47.53 3.76
C ARG A 133 -9.11 -47.57 4.11
N THR A 134 -8.80 -47.73 5.39
CA THR A 134 -7.45 -48.01 5.87
C THR A 134 -7.26 -49.52 5.93
N THR A 135 -6.34 -50.07 5.15
CA THR A 135 -5.98 -51.50 5.19
C THR A 135 -4.60 -51.66 5.82
N ALA A 136 -4.24 -52.88 6.22
CA ALA A 136 -2.92 -53.18 6.80
C ALA A 136 -1.74 -52.84 5.86
N ALA A 137 -2.00 -52.65 4.56
CA ALA A 137 -1.01 -52.33 3.54
C ALA A 137 -0.97 -50.83 3.14
N GLY A 138 -1.95 -50.02 3.55
CA GLY A 138 -2.02 -48.60 3.18
C GLY A 138 -3.43 -48.02 3.14
N LEU A 139 -3.58 -46.87 2.47
CA LEU A 139 -4.87 -46.22 2.26
C LEU A 139 -5.45 -46.64 0.91
N GLU A 140 -6.67 -47.15 0.91
CA GLU A 140 -7.41 -47.54 -0.28
C GLU A 140 -8.54 -46.54 -0.56
N LEU A 141 -8.57 -46.01 -1.78
CA LEU A 141 -9.63 -45.15 -2.30
C LEU A 141 -10.44 -45.96 -3.31
N ASN A 142 -11.70 -46.24 -3.00
CA ASN A 142 -12.61 -46.91 -3.93
C ASN A 142 -13.61 -45.89 -4.50
N GLU A 143 -13.57 -45.69 -5.81
CA GLU A 143 -14.51 -44.85 -6.54
C GLU A 143 -15.18 -45.68 -7.63
N ASN A 144 -16.49 -45.94 -7.48
CA ASN A 144 -17.33 -46.62 -8.46
C ASN A 144 -16.75 -47.96 -8.98
N GLY A 145 -16.11 -48.74 -8.10
CA GLY A 145 -15.55 -50.06 -8.43
C GLY A 145 -14.08 -50.04 -8.88
N ASN A 146 -13.48 -48.87 -9.06
CA ASN A 146 -12.05 -48.72 -9.26
C ASN A 146 -11.38 -48.40 -7.93
N ALA A 147 -10.49 -49.30 -7.49
CA ALA A 147 -9.72 -49.13 -6.26
C ALA A 147 -8.30 -48.65 -6.58
N MET A 148 -7.88 -47.55 -5.96
CA MET A 148 -6.50 -47.09 -5.95
C MET A 148 -5.93 -47.28 -4.54
N VAL A 149 -4.88 -48.07 -4.42
CA VAL A 149 -4.20 -48.34 -3.14
C VAL A 149 -2.89 -47.57 -3.09
N LEU A 150 -2.77 -46.69 -2.10
CA LEU A 150 -1.54 -45.99 -1.80
C LEU A 150 -0.80 -46.76 -0.72
N MET A 151 0.23 -47.51 -1.10
CA MET A 151 1.08 -48.24 -0.17
C MET A 151 2.06 -47.29 0.51
N SER A 152 2.06 -47.23 1.84
CA SER A 152 3.07 -46.46 2.57
C SER A 152 4.37 -47.25 2.58
N GLY A 153 5.39 -46.77 1.87
CA GLY A 153 6.73 -47.38 1.88
C GLY A 153 7.26 -47.53 3.30
N SER A 154 7.75 -48.72 3.62
CA SER A 154 8.31 -49.09 4.93
C SER A 154 9.62 -48.34 5.17
N GLY A 155 9.51 -47.10 5.66
CA GLY A 155 10.63 -46.23 6.00
C GLY A 155 10.29 -45.39 7.23
N ARG A 156 10.28 -46.03 8.40
CA ARG A 156 10.50 -45.45 9.74
C ARG A 156 10.11 -43.98 9.96
N GLN A 157 8.83 -43.63 9.81
CA GLN A 157 8.17 -42.59 10.62
C GLN A 157 6.65 -42.75 10.48
N SER A 158 5.99 -43.04 11.60
CA SER A 158 4.55 -43.26 11.70
C SER A 158 3.75 -42.00 11.39
N GLN A 159 3.37 -41.80 10.12
CA GLN A 159 2.37 -40.81 9.74
C GLN A 159 0.97 -41.35 10.08
N ARG A 160 0.39 -40.86 11.18
CA ARG A 160 -1.00 -41.14 11.55
C ARG A 160 -1.92 -40.44 10.55
N ALA A 161 -2.63 -41.21 9.72
CA ALA A 161 -3.71 -40.69 8.90
C ALA A 161 -4.92 -40.37 9.80
N ILE A 162 -5.28 -39.09 9.91
CA ILE A 162 -6.53 -38.66 10.53
C ILE A 162 -7.55 -38.50 9.40
N ILE A 163 -8.59 -39.33 9.41
CA ILE A 163 -9.67 -39.30 8.42
C ILE A 163 -10.87 -38.62 9.08
N THR A 164 -11.27 -37.47 8.57
CA THR A 164 -12.50 -36.77 8.96
C THR A 164 -13.52 -36.88 7.83
N SER A 165 -14.63 -37.56 8.06
CA SER A 165 -15.78 -37.58 7.16
C SER A 165 -16.69 -36.39 7.46
N ALA A 166 -16.64 -35.35 6.63
CA ALA A 166 -17.62 -34.27 6.63
C ALA A 166 -18.35 -34.23 5.28
N PRO A 167 -19.68 -34.06 5.24
CA PRO A 167 -20.41 -33.86 3.99
C PRO A 167 -20.06 -32.49 3.42
N GLY A 168 -19.16 -32.45 2.44
CA GLY A 168 -18.68 -31.23 1.80
C GLY A 168 -17.50 -31.51 0.87
N ASN A 169 -17.23 -30.58 -0.06
CA ASN A 169 -16.13 -30.71 -1.01
C ASN A 169 -14.79 -30.47 -0.30
N LEU A 170 -14.03 -31.52 -0.03
CA LEU A 170 -12.66 -31.44 0.47
C LEU A 170 -11.69 -31.18 -0.68
N ARG A 171 -11.01 -30.02 -0.67
CA ARG A 171 -9.94 -29.70 -1.61
C ARG A 171 -8.76 -29.07 -0.88
N ALA A 172 -7.58 -29.66 -1.05
CA ALA A 172 -6.33 -28.98 -1.43
C ALA A 172 -5.12 -29.86 -1.08
N ARG A 173 -4.06 -29.78 -1.88
CA ARG A 173 -2.72 -30.15 -1.41
C ARG A 173 -1.67 -29.31 -2.15
N TYR A 174 -0.97 -28.47 -1.40
CA TYR A 174 0.40 -28.10 -1.74
C TYR A 174 1.30 -28.88 -0.78
N VAL A 175 2.24 -29.63 -1.33
CA VAL A 175 3.31 -30.30 -0.58
C VAL A 175 4.54 -29.47 -0.83
N ASP A 176 5.14 -28.93 0.22
CA ASP A 176 6.47 -28.35 0.13
C ASP A 176 7.47 -29.49 -0.09
N ALA A 177 8.11 -29.50 -1.26
CA ALA A 177 8.96 -30.58 -1.72
C ALA A 177 10.26 -30.71 -0.90
N ASP A 178 10.68 -29.65 -0.20
CA ASP A 178 11.96 -29.63 0.51
C ASP A 178 11.82 -29.99 1.99
N THR A 179 10.66 -29.74 2.61
CA THR A 179 10.47 -29.90 4.07
C THR A 179 9.46 -30.99 4.46
N GLY A 180 8.63 -31.44 3.53
CA GLY A 180 7.59 -32.46 3.79
C GLY A 180 6.52 -32.02 4.79
N GLN A 181 6.49 -30.75 5.20
CA GLN A 181 5.45 -30.21 6.07
C GLN A 181 4.17 -29.94 5.29
N ILE A 182 3.04 -30.27 5.92
CA ILE A 182 1.71 -30.03 5.37
C ILE A 182 1.04 -28.98 6.25
N THR A 183 0.84 -27.79 5.69
CA THR A 183 0.10 -26.71 6.35
C THR A 183 -1.34 -26.75 5.86
N ILE A 184 -2.28 -27.03 6.78
CA ILE A 184 -3.72 -27.00 6.51
C ILE A 184 -4.27 -25.72 7.11
N ASN A 185 -4.88 -24.87 6.28
CA ASN A 185 -5.54 -23.65 6.71
C ASN A 185 -7.05 -23.89 6.70
N ASN A 186 -7.68 -23.90 7.87
CA ASN A 186 -9.13 -24.08 7.99
C ASN A 186 -9.80 -22.71 7.88
N VAL A 187 -10.67 -22.56 6.87
CA VAL A 187 -11.67 -21.49 6.83
C VAL A 187 -12.97 -22.10 7.31
N TYR A 188 -13.47 -21.64 8.45
CA TYR A 188 -14.81 -21.97 8.91
C TYR A 188 -15.83 -21.25 8.03
N SER A 189 -16.91 -21.95 7.65
CA SER A 189 -18.17 -21.31 7.30
C SER A 189 -19.27 -21.87 8.19
N GLU A 190 -20.20 -20.99 8.52
CA GLU A 190 -21.37 -21.07 9.41
C GLU A 190 -22.14 -22.40 9.39
#